data_AF-A0A6A2ZII5-F1
#
_entry.id   AF-A0A6A2ZII5-F1
#
_cell.length_a   1.000
_cell.length_b   1.000
_cell.length_c   1.000
_cell.angle_alpha   90.00
_cell.angle_beta   90.00
_cell.angle_gamma   90.00
#
_symmetry.space_group_name_H-M   'P 1'
#
loop_
_entity.id
_entity.type
_entity.pdbx_description
1 polymer ?
#
loop_
_entity_poly.entity_id
_entity_poly.type
_entity_poly.pdbx_seq_one_letter_code
_entity_poly.pdbx_strand_id
1 'polypeptide(L)' 'MVTYRGDGSSEVQLGQTLVMGIVTAQLVQPYKDRPKEGMLSIITEFSPMADPSFEPGRPGELAVELGRIIDRGLRYC' A
#
# COMPACT_ATOMS: atom_id res chain seq x y z
N MET A 1 -3.78 18.08 0.19
CA MET A 1 -5.26 17.89 0.08
C MET A 1 -5.54 16.39 0.12
N VAL A 2 -6.54 15.94 0.88
CA VAL A 2 -6.93 14.52 0.95
C VAL A 2 -8.34 14.40 0.37
N THR A 3 -8.50 13.54 -0.62
CA THR A 3 -9.78 13.26 -1.28
C THR A 3 -10.15 11.81 -1.04
N TYR A 4 -11.19 11.56 -0.25
CA TYR A 4 -11.75 10.23 -0.04
C TYR A 4 -12.73 9.90 -1.16
N ARG A 5 -12.50 8.79 -1.87
CA ARG A 5 -13.46 8.25 -2.85
C ARG A 5 -14.09 7.02 -2.20
N GLY A 6 -15.42 7.01 -2.12
CA GLY A 6 -16.27 6.17 -1.23
C GLY A 6 -16.10 4.64 -1.22
N ASP A 7 -15.08 4.11 -1.90
CA ASP A 7 -14.84 2.69 -2.15
C ASP A 7 -13.57 2.18 -1.45
N GLY A 8 -13.19 2.79 -0.31
CA GLY A 8 -11.95 2.45 0.38
C GLY A 8 -10.69 2.96 -0.32
N SER A 9 -10.83 3.95 -1.21
CA SER A 9 -9.69 4.63 -1.82
C SER A 9 -9.55 6.07 -1.34
N SER A 10 -8.31 6.52 -1.24
CA SER A 10 -7.96 7.87 -0.81
C SER A 10 -6.82 8.39 -1.68
N GLU A 11 -6.97 9.62 -2.13
CA GLU A 11 -5.95 10.33 -2.88
C GLU A 11 -5.38 11.43 -1.99
N VAL A 12 -4.06 11.45 -1.85
CA VAL A 12 -3.36 12.43 -1.01
C VAL A 12 -2.37 13.18 -1.87
N GLN A 13 -2.53 14.50 -1.93
CA GLN A 13 -1.59 15.40 -2.60
C GLN A 13 -0.81 16.22 -1.56
N LEU A 14 0.51 16.08 -1.59
CA LEU A 14 1.47 16.89 -0.82
C LEU A 14 2.39 17.63 -1.80
N GLY A 15 2.05 18.90 -2.08
CA GLY A 15 2.77 19.68 -3.08
C GLY A 15 2.67 19.05 -4.47
N GLN A 16 3.81 18.67 -5.04
CA GLN A 16 3.91 17.99 -6.34
C GLN A 16 3.82 16.46 -6.24
N THR A 17 3.76 15.91 -5.03
CA THR A 17 3.66 14.47 -4.82
C THR A 17 2.19 14.07 -4.68
N LEU A 18 1.75 13.13 -5.52
CA LEU A 18 0.41 12.54 -5.48
C LEU A 18 0.54 11.06 -5.13
N VAL A 19 -0.22 10.61 -4.13
CA VAL A 19 -0.27 9.21 -3.70
C VAL A 19 -1.73 8.74 -3.72
N MET A 20 -1.94 7.55 -4.28
CA MET A 20 -3.23 6.86 -4.22
C MET A 20 -3.12 5.66 -3.30
N GLY A 21 -3.97 5.61 -2.28
CA GLY A 21 -4.15 4.45 -1.41
C GLY A 21 -5.47 3.77 -1.72
N ILE A 22 -5.47 2.45 -1.81
CA ILE A 22 -6.67 1.64 -2.02
C ILE A 22 -6.64 0.51 -1.00
N VAL A 23 -7.74 0.34 -0.27
CA VAL A 23 -7.94 -0.74 0.68
C VAL A 23 -8.95 -1.72 0.10
N THR A 24 -8.55 -2.97 -0.01
CA THR A 24 -9.44 -4.07 -0.39
C THR A 24 -9.45 -5.12 0.71
N ALA A 25 -10.61 -5.74 0.94
CA ALA A 25 -10.78 -6.79 1.94
C ALA A 25 -11.48 -7.99 1.31
N GLN A 26 -11.00 -9.18 1.63
CA GLN A 26 -11.55 -10.43 1.14
C GLN A 26 -11.63 -11.45 2.28
N LEU A 27 -12.67 -12.29 2.27
CA LEU A 27 -12.78 -13.41 3.20
C LEU A 27 -11.97 -14.58 2.66
N VAL A 28 -10.88 -14.92 3.35
CA VAL A 28 -9.99 -16.02 2.98
C VAL A 28 -9.78 -16.96 4.16
N GLN A 29 -9.41 -18.21 3.88
CA GLN A 29 -9.08 -19.15 4.94
C GLN A 29 -7.77 -18.70 5.63
N PRO A 30 -7.76 -18.57 6.97
CA PRO A 30 -6.54 -18.18 7.68
C PRO A 30 -5.47 -19.26 7.57
N TYR A 31 -4.21 -18.86 7.78
CA TYR A 31 -3.11 -19.83 7.79
C TYR A 31 -3.26 -20.83 8.94
N LYS A 32 -2.81 -22.06 8.71
CA LYS A 32 -2.96 -23.18 9.67
C LYS A 32 -2.24 -22.92 11.00
N ASP A 33 -1.15 -22.18 10.97
CA ASP A 33 -0.38 -21.78 12.15
C ASP A 33 -1.06 -20.66 12.96
N ARG A 34 -1.94 -19.85 12.34
CA ARG A 34 -2.68 -18.76 13.00
C ARG A 34 -4.17 -18.71 12.63
N PRO A 35 -4.97 -19.67 13.09
CA PRO A 35 -6.37 -19.82 12.68
C PRO A 35 -7.33 -18.74 13.21
N LYS A 36 -6.90 -17.90 14.16
CA LYS A 36 -7.73 -16.85 14.80
C LYS A 36 -7.33 -15.43 14.41
N GLU A 37 -6.33 -15.26 13.54
CA GLU A 37 -5.82 -13.96 13.12
C GLU A 37 -6.14 -13.71 11.64
N GLY A 38 -6.46 -12.47 11.30
CA GLY A 38 -6.53 -12.00 9.93
C GLY A 38 -5.14 -11.64 9.39
N MET A 39 -5.04 -11.46 8.09
CA MET A 39 -3.81 -10.99 7.44
C MET A 39 -4.01 -9.57 6.93
N LEU A 40 -3.01 -8.72 7.18
CA LEU A 40 -2.86 -7.43 6.52
C LEU A 40 -1.64 -7.53 5.59
N SER A 41 -1.82 -7.17 4.33
CA SER A 41 -0.74 -7.05 3.35
C SER A 41 -0.70 -5.62 2.86
N ILE A 42 0.48 -5.02 2.86
CA ILE A 42 0.72 -3.68 2.35
C ILE A 42 1.59 -3.82 1.11
N ILE A 43 1.07 -3.31 0.00
CA ILE A 43 1.75 -3.32 -1.27
C ILE A 43 1.98 -1.87 -1.67
N THR A 44 3.23 -1.57 -1.96
CA THR A 44 3.68 -0.25 -2.40
C THR A 44 4.31 -0.40 -3.76
N GLU A 45 3.89 0.43 -4.71
CA GLU A 45 4.40 0.47 -6.07
C GLU A 45 4.66 1.92 -6.49
N PHE A 46 5.62 2.09 -7.38
CA PHE A 46 5.86 3.37 -8.04
C PHE A 46 5.45 3.24 -9.50
N SER A 47 4.46 4.03 -9.90
CA SER A 47 3.99 4.04 -11.27
C SER A 47 5.02 4.72 -12.19
N PRO A 48 5.28 4.19 -13.40
CA PRO A 48 6.08 4.88 -14.42
C PRO A 48 5.52 6.27 -14.80
N MET A 49 4.26 6.55 -14.47
CA MET A 49 3.65 7.88 -14.62
C MET A 49 4.26 8.92 -13.68
N ALA A 50 4.86 8.50 -12.56
CA ALA A 50 5.50 9.41 -11.61
C ALA A 50 6.92 9.78 -12.05
N ASP A 51 7.68 8.83 -12.60
CA ASP A 51 9.02 9.06 -13.15
C ASP A 51 9.36 7.94 -14.17
N PRO A 52 9.95 8.27 -15.34
CA PRO A 52 10.33 7.27 -16.35
C PRO A 52 11.40 6.26 -15.89
N SER A 53 12.13 6.54 -14.79
CA SER A 53 13.07 5.59 -14.19
C SER A 53 12.39 4.47 -13.39
N PHE A 54 11.10 4.60 -13.09
CA PHE A 54 10.34 3.54 -12.42
C PHE A 54 9.92 2.49 -13.45
N GLU A 55 10.56 1.32 -13.39
CA GLU A 55 10.21 0.20 -14.24
C GLU A 55 8.89 -0.43 -13.81
N PRO A 56 7.98 -0.72 -14.77
CA PRO A 56 6.75 -1.43 -14.46
C PRO A 56 7.03 -2.88 -14.04
N GLY A 57 6.33 -3.36 -13.03
CA GLY A 57 6.39 -4.75 -12.59
C GLY A 57 6.92 -4.90 -11.17
N ARG A 58 8.14 -5.44 -11.01
CA ARG A 58 8.66 -5.77 -9.69
C ARG A 58 8.90 -4.48 -8.89
N PRO A 59 8.41 -4.37 -7.64
CA PRO A 59 8.70 -3.23 -6.79
C PRO A 59 10.20 -3.03 -6.65
N GLY A 60 10.69 -1.83 -6.96
CA GLY A 60 12.08 -1.43 -6.72
C GLY A 60 12.41 -1.41 -5.23
N GLU A 61 13.69 -1.35 -4.88
CA GLU A 61 14.16 -1.39 -3.49
C GLU A 61 13.51 -0.34 -2.60
N LEU A 62 13.38 0.90 -3.11
CA LEU A 62 12.73 2.00 -2.41
C LEU A 62 11.24 1.74 -2.14
N ALA A 63 10.52 1.10 -3.09
CA ALA A 63 9.12 0.75 -2.90
C ALA A 63 8.98 -0.33 -1.82
N VAL A 64 9.86 -1.33 -1.81
CA VAL A 64 9.89 -2.38 -0.78
C VAL A 64 10.20 -1.81 0.60
N GLU A 65 11.18 -0.90 0.69
CA GLU A 65 11.54 -0.24 1.94
C GLU A 65 10.38 0.60 2.48
N LEU A 66 9.74 1.39 1.63
CA LEU A 66 8.57 2.18 1.99
C LEU A 66 7.44 1.30 2.53
N GLY A 67 7.15 0.18 1.87
CA GLY A 67 6.14 -0.79 2.32
C GLY A 67 6.45 -1.34 3.72
N ARG A 68 7.72 -1.63 4.02
CA ARG A 68 8.17 -2.08 5.35
C ARG A 68 8.06 -1.00 6.42
N ILE A 69 8.27 0.26 6.07
CA ILE A 69 8.09 1.39 7.00
C ILE A 69 6.60 1.54 7.33
N ILE A 70 5.72 1.49 6.34
CA ILE A 70 4.27 1.59 6.53
C ILE A 70 3.75 0.39 7.33
N ASP A 71 4.19 -0.83 7.02
CA ASP A 71 3.78 -2.04 7.75
C ASP A 71 4.15 -1.99 9.22
N ARG A 72 5.37 -1.53 9.54
CA ARG A 72 5.77 -1.25 10.93
C ARG A 72 4.92 -0.14 11.55
N GLY A 73 4.69 0.95 10.83
CA GLY A 73 3.88 2.07 11.31
C GLY A 73 2.47 1.64 11.70
N LEU A 74 1.81 0.82 10.88
CA LEU A 74 0.42 0.41 11.12
C LEU A 74 0.28 -0.74 12.13
N ARG A 75 1.27 -1.63 12.25
CA ARG A 75 1.21 -2.75 13.21
C ARG A 75 1.54 -2.37 14.65
N TYR A 76 2.26 -1.28 14.85
CA TYR A 76 2.73 -0.85 16.18
C TYR A 76 2.12 0.47 16.65
N CYS A 77 1.11 1.00 15.95
CA CYS A 77 0.29 2.12 16.44
C CYS A 77 -0.83 1.65 17.37
#